data_AF-A0A959M347-F1
#
_entry.id   AF-A0A959M347-F1
#
_cell.length_a   1.000
_cell.length_b   1.000
_cell.length_c   1.000
_cell.angle_alpha   90.00
_cell.angle_beta   90.00
_cell.angle_gamma   90.00
#
_symmetry.space_group_name_H-M   'P 1'
#
loop_
_entity.id
_entity.type
_entity.pdbx_description
1 polymer ?
#
loop_
_entity_poly.entity_id
_entity_poly.type
_entity_poly.pdbx_seq_one_letter_code
_entity_poly.pdbx_strand_id
1 'polypeptide(L)'
;MTIEQEIKNQYAKLFKEEDWRPFKIMADYYFKTAANLKKKDIEIHEYIKLMGRNIQKRLYLGIGAELLLKSLYLKNNYCINKVKRGVKNPGKPKKYFDVSIEDYDERDTYTLGSLIDNLKEIIECDSNLLKGLKIAKVFRNKEGHVATLWHSYKEENYSDIEYSIKEVYKKGFGETLKFQISFEEDEKAIFEIE
;
A
#
# COMPACT_ATOMS: atom_id res chain seq x y z
N MET A 1 -29.76 11.75 0.13
CA MET A 1 -28.34 11.35 -0.06
C MET A 1 -27.64 11.53 1.27
N THR A 2 -26.80 10.60 1.72
CA THR A 2 -26.07 10.76 3.01
C THR A 2 -24.80 11.59 2.82
N ILE A 3 -24.30 12.21 3.90
CA ILE A 3 -23.02 12.95 3.87
C ILE A 3 -21.88 12.06 3.36
N GLU A 4 -21.82 10.80 3.82
CA GLU A 4 -20.82 9.83 3.36
C GLU A 4 -20.90 9.59 1.84
N GLN A 5 -22.11 9.56 1.29
CA GLN A 5 -22.31 9.38 -0.15
C GLN A 5 -21.88 10.63 -0.93
N GLU A 6 -22.15 11.82 -0.39
CA GLU A 6 -21.71 13.09 -0.96
C GLU A 6 -20.18 13.18 -1.00
N ILE A 7 -19.50 12.88 0.11
CA ILE A 7 -18.03 12.87 0.16
C ILE A 7 -17.46 11.83 -0.81
N LYS A 8 -18.01 10.61 -0.86
CA LYS A 8 -17.58 9.59 -1.84
C LYS A 8 -17.71 10.07 -3.28
N ASN A 9 -18.76 10.82 -3.59
CA ASN A 9 -18.96 11.35 -4.94
C ASN A 9 -17.92 12.41 -5.33
N GLN A 10 -17.31 13.13 -4.37
CA GLN A 10 -16.22 14.07 -4.66
C GLN A 10 -14.95 13.37 -5.15
N TYR A 11 -14.77 12.09 -4.78
CA TYR A 11 -13.65 11.26 -5.18
C TYR A 11 -14.03 10.21 -6.24
N ALA A 12 -15.25 10.28 -6.77
CA ALA A 12 -15.73 9.36 -7.79
C ALA A 12 -14.86 9.47 -9.05
N LYS A 13 -14.16 8.39 -9.37
CA LYS A 13 -13.33 8.29 -10.57
C LYS A 13 -13.16 6.84 -10.99
N LEU A 14 -13.30 6.59 -12.28
CA LEU A 14 -12.85 5.36 -12.91
C LEU A 14 -11.37 5.48 -13.27
N PHE A 15 -10.51 4.68 -12.63
CA PHE A 15 -9.04 4.84 -12.70
C PHE A 15 -8.39 4.02 -13.80
N LYS A 16 -7.90 4.64 -14.87
CA LYS A 16 -7.39 3.96 -16.07
C LYS A 16 -5.89 3.64 -15.98
N GLU A 17 -5.36 2.94 -16.99
CA GLU A 17 -3.93 2.65 -17.09
C GLU A 17 -3.08 3.92 -16.88
N GLU A 18 -3.40 5.00 -17.57
CA GLU A 18 -2.71 6.30 -17.49
C GLU A 18 -2.63 6.90 -16.06
N ASP A 19 -3.52 6.48 -15.14
CA ASP A 19 -3.56 6.97 -13.77
C ASP A 19 -2.52 6.29 -12.85
N TRP A 20 -1.73 5.33 -13.33
CA TRP A 20 -0.80 4.57 -12.46
C TRP A 20 0.26 5.46 -11.79
N ARG A 21 0.74 6.50 -12.48
CA ARG A 21 1.87 7.34 -12.01
C ARG A 21 1.58 8.07 -10.70
N PRO A 22 0.46 8.80 -10.53
CA PRO A 22 0.08 9.39 -9.25
C PRO A 22 0.12 8.41 -8.06
N PHE A 23 -0.37 7.18 -8.25
CA PHE A 23 -0.34 6.16 -7.20
C PHE A 23 1.10 5.78 -6.83
N LYS A 24 1.98 5.59 -7.82
CA LYS A 24 3.40 5.28 -7.55
C LYS A 24 4.10 6.43 -6.83
N ILE A 25 3.90 7.67 -7.28
CA ILE A 25 4.53 8.86 -6.68
C ILE A 25 4.15 8.96 -5.19
N MET A 26 2.87 8.75 -4.87
CA MET A 26 2.43 8.76 -3.48
C MET A 26 2.96 7.56 -2.69
N ALA A 27 3.05 6.37 -3.29
CA ALA A 27 3.71 5.23 -2.66
C ALA A 27 5.18 5.52 -2.34
N ASP A 28 5.95 6.06 -3.29
CA ASP A 28 7.34 6.48 -3.12
C ASP A 28 7.47 7.46 -1.94
N TYR A 29 6.58 8.46 -1.87
CA TYR A 29 6.52 9.42 -0.78
C TYR A 29 6.31 8.74 0.59
N TYR A 30 5.33 7.83 0.70
CA TYR A 30 5.05 7.13 1.96
C TYR A 30 6.20 6.21 2.38
N PHE A 31 6.80 5.47 1.47
CA PHE A 31 7.94 4.61 1.79
C PHE A 31 9.16 5.42 2.21
N LYS A 32 9.49 6.49 1.46
CA LYS A 32 10.59 7.39 1.81
C LYS A 32 10.37 8.03 3.18
N THR A 33 9.16 8.51 3.44
CA THR A 33 8.81 9.12 4.74
C THR A 33 8.91 8.07 5.85
N ALA A 34 8.33 6.88 5.66
CA ALA A 34 8.40 5.80 6.64
C ALA A 34 9.84 5.37 6.94
N ALA A 35 10.71 5.27 5.93
CA ALA A 35 12.11 4.94 6.13
C ALA A 35 12.83 5.97 7.00
N ASN A 36 12.60 7.26 6.74
CA ASN A 36 13.34 8.37 7.35
C ASN A 36 12.74 8.89 8.67
N LEU A 37 11.52 8.50 9.03
CA LEU A 37 10.84 9.04 10.21
C LEU A 37 11.61 8.75 11.52
N LYS A 38 11.96 9.78 12.28
CA LYS A 38 12.65 9.69 13.57
C LYS A 38 11.74 10.17 14.71
N LYS A 39 12.11 9.85 15.96
CA LYS A 39 11.35 10.30 17.15
C LYS A 39 11.17 11.82 17.19
N LYS A 40 12.20 12.57 16.80
CA LYS A 40 12.19 14.05 16.78
C LYS A 40 11.16 14.65 15.83
N ASP A 41 10.71 13.87 14.83
CA ASP A 41 9.75 14.32 13.82
C ASP A 41 8.29 14.14 14.30
N ILE A 42 8.07 13.61 15.51
CA ILE A 42 6.74 13.34 16.06
C ILE A 42 6.34 14.44 17.05
N GLU A 43 5.26 15.14 16.70
CA GLU A 43 4.69 16.23 17.50
C GLU A 43 3.65 15.72 18.51
N ILE A 44 4.08 14.87 19.44
CA ILE A 44 3.28 14.40 20.59
C ILE A 44 4.12 14.47 21.88
N HIS A 45 3.49 14.20 23.03
CA HIS A 45 4.19 14.21 24.32
C HIS A 45 5.38 13.22 24.33
N GLU A 46 6.51 13.65 24.91
CA GLU A 46 7.78 12.90 24.91
C GLU A 46 7.65 11.42 25.33
N TYR A 47 6.85 11.11 26.37
CA TYR A 47 6.68 9.74 26.88
C TYR A 47 6.04 8.77 25.86
N ILE A 48 5.36 9.27 24.81
CA ILE A 48 4.75 8.46 23.74
C ILE A 48 5.38 8.67 22.37
N LYS A 49 6.41 9.52 22.21
CA LYS A 49 6.99 9.81 20.88
C LYS A 49 7.46 8.58 20.12
N LEU A 50 8.09 7.62 20.80
CA LEU A 50 8.52 6.37 20.17
C LEU A 50 7.32 5.55 19.65
N MET A 51 6.26 5.46 20.45
CA MET A 51 5.01 4.82 20.05
C MET A 51 4.42 5.52 18.82
N GLY A 52 4.28 6.85 18.87
CA GLY A 52 3.77 7.63 17.74
C GLY A 52 4.59 7.45 16.46
N ARG A 53 5.92 7.45 16.57
CA ARG A 53 6.84 7.18 15.46
C ARG A 53 6.58 5.81 14.83
N ASN A 54 6.48 4.77 15.66
CA ASN A 54 6.28 3.40 15.17
C ASN A 54 4.89 3.19 14.55
N ILE A 55 3.85 3.79 15.14
CA ILE A 55 2.48 3.81 14.56
C ILE A 55 2.53 4.46 13.17
N GLN A 56 3.10 5.66 13.06
CA GLN A 56 3.17 6.39 11.79
C GLN A 56 3.99 5.64 10.74
N LYS A 57 5.17 5.10 11.08
CA LYS A 57 5.96 4.27 10.15
C LYS A 57 5.12 3.12 9.60
N ARG A 58 4.51 2.33 10.47
CA ARG A 58 3.72 1.15 10.09
C ARG A 58 2.50 1.50 9.25
N LEU A 59 1.81 2.59 9.59
CA LEU A 59 0.69 3.10 8.81
C LEU A 59 1.14 3.52 7.41
N TYR A 60 2.23 4.29 7.28
CA TYR A 60 2.78 4.71 6.00
C TYR A 60 3.28 3.55 5.14
N LEU A 61 3.92 2.54 5.73
CA LEU A 61 4.30 1.32 5.00
C LEU A 61 3.07 0.62 4.41
N GLY A 62 1.99 0.53 5.19
CA GLY A 62 0.74 -0.08 4.76
C GLY A 62 0.01 0.71 3.66
N ILE A 63 -0.04 2.04 3.78
CA ILE A 63 -0.61 2.94 2.75
C ILE A 63 0.23 2.88 1.47
N GLY A 64 1.56 2.98 1.60
CA GLY A 64 2.50 2.87 0.48
C GLY A 64 2.32 1.57 -0.28
N ALA A 65 2.19 0.44 0.43
CA ALA A 65 1.94 -0.86 -0.20
C ALA A 65 0.61 -0.90 -0.97
N GLU A 66 -0.47 -0.32 -0.42
CA GLU A 66 -1.77 -0.26 -1.13
C GLU A 66 -1.67 0.56 -2.41
N LEU A 67 -1.05 1.74 -2.35
CA LEU A 67 -0.90 2.61 -3.51
C LEU A 67 0.05 2.02 -4.56
N LEU A 68 1.14 1.37 -4.13
CA LEU A 68 2.06 0.69 -5.03
C LEU A 68 1.37 -0.44 -5.79
N LEU A 69 0.57 -1.28 -5.10
CA LEU A 69 -0.17 -2.34 -5.78
C LEU A 69 -1.25 -1.76 -6.69
N LYS A 70 -1.99 -0.73 -6.27
CA LYS A 70 -2.95 -0.05 -7.17
C LYS A 70 -2.26 0.45 -8.44
N SER A 71 -1.11 1.12 -8.30
CA SER A 71 -0.27 1.53 -9.42
C SER A 71 0.11 0.37 -10.33
N LEU A 72 0.57 -0.75 -9.76
CA LEU A 72 0.98 -1.93 -10.52
C LEU A 72 -0.19 -2.53 -11.32
N TYR A 73 -1.37 -2.64 -10.72
CA TYR A 73 -2.58 -3.11 -11.39
C TYR A 73 -2.94 -2.19 -12.57
N LEU A 74 -2.97 -0.88 -12.34
CA LEU A 74 -3.27 0.11 -13.38
C LEU A 74 -2.27 0.01 -14.54
N LYS A 75 -0.96 -0.01 -14.25
CA LYS A 75 0.11 -0.15 -15.25
C LYS A 75 -0.05 -1.43 -16.10
N ASN A 76 -0.67 -2.47 -15.57
CA ASN A 76 -0.90 -3.74 -16.26
C ASN A 76 -2.32 -3.89 -16.82
N ASN A 77 -3.00 -2.78 -17.11
CA ASN A 77 -4.34 -2.75 -17.71
C ASN A 77 -5.46 -3.37 -16.85
N TYR A 78 -5.25 -3.50 -15.53
CA TYR A 78 -6.31 -3.87 -14.60
C TYR A 78 -7.01 -2.63 -14.03
N CYS A 79 -8.33 -2.71 -13.89
CA CYS A 79 -9.11 -1.71 -13.19
C CYS A 79 -9.08 -1.98 -11.68
N ILE A 80 -8.74 -0.94 -10.89
CA ILE A 80 -8.73 -1.01 -9.43
C ILE A 80 -10.10 -0.70 -8.82
N ASN A 81 -11.05 -0.18 -9.60
CA ASN A 81 -12.42 0.02 -9.16
C ASN A 81 -13.11 -1.34 -9.00
N LYS A 82 -13.97 -1.46 -7.99
CA LYS A 82 -14.76 -2.68 -7.82
C LYS A 82 -15.81 -2.77 -8.91
N VAL A 83 -16.10 -4.00 -9.32
CA VAL A 83 -17.26 -4.26 -10.18
C VAL A 83 -18.52 -4.37 -9.32
N LYS A 84 -19.67 -4.03 -9.89
CA LYS A 84 -20.98 -4.12 -9.23
C LYS A 84 -21.32 -5.57 -8.88
N ARG A 85 -22.18 -5.78 -7.88
CA ARG A 85 -22.51 -7.10 -7.29
C ARG A 85 -23.09 -8.13 -8.27
N GLY A 86 -23.49 -7.73 -9.48
CA GLY A 86 -24.00 -8.63 -10.54
C GLY A 86 -22.92 -9.22 -11.46
N VAL A 87 -21.67 -8.75 -11.38
CA VAL A 87 -20.57 -9.23 -12.25
C VAL A 87 -19.89 -10.46 -11.65
N LYS A 88 -19.49 -11.40 -12.51
CA LYS A 88 -18.79 -12.64 -12.09
C LYS A 88 -17.47 -12.36 -11.38
N ASN A 89 -17.31 -12.92 -10.19
CA ASN A 89 -16.15 -12.76 -9.28
C ASN A 89 -15.89 -11.29 -8.90
N PRO A 90 -16.82 -10.63 -8.19
CA PRO A 90 -16.75 -9.19 -7.95
C PRO A 90 -15.70 -8.77 -6.92
N GLY A 91 -15.09 -9.72 -6.21
CA GLY A 91 -14.00 -9.46 -5.24
C GLY A 91 -12.60 -9.46 -5.84
N LYS A 92 -12.48 -9.67 -7.16
CA LYS A 92 -11.21 -9.84 -7.86
C LYS A 92 -11.06 -8.74 -8.93
N PRO A 93 -9.93 -8.02 -8.97
CA PRO A 93 -9.63 -7.06 -10.03
C PRO A 93 -9.70 -7.69 -11.42
N LYS A 94 -10.14 -6.91 -12.40
CA LYS A 94 -10.38 -7.34 -13.78
C LYS A 94 -9.60 -6.48 -14.74
N LYS A 95 -9.25 -7.02 -15.91
CA LYS A 95 -8.72 -6.17 -16.97
C LYS A 95 -9.80 -5.22 -17.45
N TYR A 96 -9.37 -4.06 -17.92
CA TYR A 96 -10.25 -3.00 -18.39
C TYR A 96 -11.25 -3.47 -19.46
N PHE A 97 -10.80 -4.34 -20.36
CA PHE A 97 -11.59 -4.83 -21.50
C PHE A 97 -12.48 -6.04 -21.17
N ASP A 98 -12.36 -6.63 -19.97
CA ASP A 98 -13.11 -7.83 -19.58
C ASP A 98 -14.51 -7.52 -19.04
N VAL A 99 -14.79 -6.25 -18.73
CA VAL A 99 -16.02 -5.80 -18.07
C VAL A 99 -16.45 -4.47 -18.69
N SER A 100 -17.74 -4.31 -18.95
CA SER A 100 -18.32 -3.06 -19.44
C SER A 100 -18.05 -1.91 -18.46
N ILE A 101 -17.78 -0.72 -18.98
CA ILE A 101 -17.43 0.46 -18.17
C ILE A 101 -18.54 0.78 -17.15
N GLU A 102 -19.79 0.58 -17.55
CA GLU A 102 -20.99 0.83 -16.74
C GLU A 102 -21.09 -0.12 -15.54
N ASP A 103 -20.35 -1.22 -15.51
CA ASP A 103 -20.39 -2.22 -14.46
C ASP A 103 -19.36 -1.98 -13.35
N TYR A 104 -18.53 -0.94 -13.47
CA TYR A 104 -17.64 -0.49 -12.40
C TYR A 104 -18.34 0.48 -11.43
N ASP A 105 -17.94 0.45 -10.16
CA ASP A 105 -18.28 1.50 -9.18
C ASP A 105 -17.13 2.51 -9.09
N GLU A 106 -17.35 3.70 -9.62
CA GLU A 106 -16.39 4.81 -9.59
C GLU A 106 -16.04 5.30 -8.18
N ARG A 107 -16.80 4.88 -7.15
CA ARG A 107 -16.65 5.36 -5.77
C ARG A 107 -15.93 4.36 -4.86
N ASP A 108 -15.64 3.15 -5.34
CA ASP A 108 -15.06 2.09 -4.53
C ASP A 108 -13.93 1.37 -5.27
N THR A 109 -12.83 1.12 -4.56
CA THR A 109 -11.64 0.46 -5.10
C THR A 109 -11.32 -0.79 -4.29
N TYR A 110 -10.63 -1.74 -4.92
CA TYR A 110 -10.14 -2.92 -4.22
C TYR A 110 -9.17 -2.54 -3.09
N THR A 111 -9.31 -3.23 -1.96
CA THR A 111 -8.45 -3.05 -0.79
C THR A 111 -7.09 -3.71 -1.01
N LEU A 112 -6.08 -3.31 -0.24
CA LEU A 112 -4.76 -3.96 -0.26
C LEU A 112 -4.85 -5.50 -0.15
N GLY A 113 -5.76 -6.03 0.68
CA GLY A 113 -5.95 -7.49 0.79
C GLY A 113 -6.37 -8.14 -0.53
N SER A 114 -7.39 -7.59 -1.20
CA SER A 114 -7.86 -8.11 -2.49
C SER A 114 -6.77 -8.01 -3.57
N LEU A 115 -5.96 -6.94 -3.56
CA LEU A 115 -4.85 -6.78 -4.50
C LEU A 115 -3.73 -7.79 -4.25
N ILE A 116 -3.39 -8.09 -2.98
CA ILE A 116 -2.39 -9.10 -2.63
C ILE A 116 -2.86 -10.49 -3.08
N ASP A 117 -4.11 -10.84 -2.79
CA ASP A 117 -4.65 -12.19 -3.06
C ASP A 117 -4.67 -12.52 -4.56
N ASN A 118 -4.72 -11.49 -5.43
CA ASN A 118 -4.75 -11.63 -6.89
C ASN A 118 -3.43 -11.22 -7.58
N LEU A 119 -2.37 -10.87 -6.82
CA LEU A 119 -1.13 -10.28 -7.36
C LEU A 119 -0.41 -11.18 -8.37
N LYS A 120 -0.53 -12.51 -8.20
CA LYS A 120 0.05 -13.53 -9.08
C LYS A 120 -0.43 -13.46 -10.54
N GLU A 121 -1.48 -12.69 -10.81
CA GLU A 121 -2.02 -12.48 -12.16
C GLU A 121 -1.29 -11.37 -12.93
N ILE A 122 -0.38 -10.67 -12.25
CA ILE A 122 0.37 -9.54 -12.80
C ILE A 122 1.87 -9.82 -12.77
N ILE A 123 2.39 -10.35 -11.67
CA ILE A 123 3.81 -10.68 -11.51
C ILE A 123 3.99 -12.05 -10.86
N GLU A 124 5.14 -12.68 -11.10
CA GLU A 124 5.54 -13.88 -10.39
C GLU A 124 5.71 -13.60 -8.88
N CYS A 125 5.01 -14.36 -8.06
CA CYS A 125 4.98 -14.20 -6.61
C CYS A 125 5.56 -15.42 -5.92
N ASP A 126 6.64 -15.22 -5.16
CA ASP A 126 7.12 -16.19 -4.18
C ASP A 126 6.48 -15.94 -2.80
N SER A 127 6.72 -16.87 -1.88
CA SER A 127 6.16 -16.80 -0.53
C SER A 127 6.68 -15.62 0.29
N ASN A 128 7.90 -15.15 0.04
CA ASN A 128 8.53 -14.06 0.80
C ASN A 128 7.95 -12.70 0.37
N LEU A 129 7.74 -12.50 -0.93
CA LEU A 129 7.05 -11.34 -1.49
C LEU A 129 5.64 -11.21 -0.88
N LEU A 130 4.89 -12.31 -0.84
CA LEU A 130 3.55 -12.28 -0.25
C LEU A 130 3.57 -12.09 1.27
N LYS A 131 4.60 -12.56 1.97
CA LYS A 131 4.75 -12.43 3.43
C LYS A 131 4.85 -10.96 3.83
N GLY A 132 5.79 -10.19 3.26
CA GLY A 132 5.96 -8.79 3.62
C GLY A 132 4.75 -7.92 3.26
N LEU A 133 4.12 -8.14 2.10
CA LEU A 133 2.87 -7.44 1.76
C LEU A 133 1.73 -7.73 2.75
N LYS A 134 1.62 -8.99 3.22
CA LYS A 134 0.62 -9.36 4.24
C LYS A 134 0.91 -8.70 5.59
N ILE A 135 2.18 -8.53 5.97
CA ILE A 135 2.57 -7.80 7.17
C ILE A 135 2.18 -6.31 7.03
N ALA A 136 2.50 -5.66 5.90
CA ALA A 136 2.11 -4.28 5.63
C ALA A 136 0.58 -4.08 5.69
N LYS A 137 -0.20 -5.04 5.19
CA LYS A 137 -1.66 -5.07 5.34
C LYS A 137 -2.11 -5.09 6.79
N VAL A 138 -1.50 -5.95 7.61
CA VAL A 138 -1.83 -6.04 9.05
C VAL A 138 -1.49 -4.73 9.76
N PHE A 139 -0.33 -4.14 9.48
CA PHE A 139 0.07 -2.84 10.01
C PHE A 139 -0.97 -1.76 9.69
N ARG A 140 -1.33 -1.55 8.42
CA ARG A 140 -2.38 -0.60 8.01
C ARG A 140 -3.68 -0.79 8.81
N ASN A 141 -4.14 -2.04 8.91
CA ASN A 141 -5.41 -2.39 9.53
C ASN A 141 -5.39 -2.38 11.07
N LYS A 142 -4.22 -2.43 11.70
CA LYS A 142 -4.12 -2.38 13.17
C LYS A 142 -3.84 -0.97 13.65
N GLU A 143 -2.90 -0.26 13.04
CA GLU A 143 -2.54 1.10 13.47
C GLU A 143 -3.69 2.11 13.29
N GLY A 144 -4.58 1.89 12.32
CA GLY A 144 -5.78 2.71 12.15
C GLY A 144 -6.93 2.41 13.12
N HIS A 145 -6.83 1.33 13.91
CA HIS A 145 -7.95 0.80 14.70
C HIS A 145 -7.60 0.48 16.17
N VAL A 146 -6.31 0.43 16.51
CA VAL A 146 -5.83 0.01 17.83
C VAL A 146 -4.66 0.91 18.23
N ALA A 147 -4.74 1.52 19.41
CA ALA A 147 -3.64 2.25 20.04
C ALA A 147 -3.22 1.50 21.31
N THR A 148 -2.05 0.86 21.28
CA THR A 148 -1.48 0.11 22.41
C THR A 148 -0.07 0.58 22.68
N LEU A 149 0.24 0.87 23.95
CA LEU A 149 1.60 1.25 24.38
C LEU A 149 2.64 0.16 24.10
N TRP A 150 2.21 -1.10 24.11
CA TRP A 150 3.09 -2.25 23.97
C TRP A 150 2.57 -3.21 22.91
N HIS A 151 3.47 -3.62 22.02
CA HIS A 151 3.32 -4.79 21.16
C HIS A 151 4.69 -5.42 20.99
N SER A 152 4.75 -6.71 20.66
CA SER A 152 6.02 -7.36 20.36
C SER A 152 6.64 -6.75 19.11
N TYR A 153 7.85 -6.22 19.23
CA TYR A 153 8.68 -5.80 18.09
C TYR A 153 9.34 -7.04 17.47
N LYS A 154 9.32 -7.13 16.15
CA LYS A 154 10.02 -8.17 15.38
C LYS A 154 10.66 -7.50 14.18
N GLU A 155 11.99 -7.40 14.20
CA GLU A 155 12.79 -6.75 13.16
C GLU A 155 12.55 -7.38 11.77
N GLU A 156 12.47 -8.72 11.74
CA GLU A 156 12.20 -9.50 10.52
C GLU A 156 10.98 -9.02 9.74
N ASN A 157 9.95 -8.49 10.42
CA ASN A 157 8.75 -7.98 9.75
C ASN A 157 9.08 -6.82 8.80
N TYR A 158 10.06 -5.99 9.14
CA TYR A 158 10.46 -4.85 8.33
C TYR A 158 11.36 -5.28 7.18
N SER A 159 12.30 -6.20 7.42
CA SER A 159 13.10 -6.81 6.36
C SER A 159 12.23 -7.56 5.34
N ASP A 160 11.19 -8.26 5.78
CA ASP A 160 10.21 -8.91 4.89
C ASP A 160 9.46 -7.89 4.02
N ILE A 161 9.03 -6.76 4.62
CA ILE A 161 8.39 -5.67 3.88
C ILE A 161 9.36 -5.09 2.87
N GLU A 162 10.58 -4.74 3.28
CA GLU A 162 11.61 -4.19 2.40
C GLU A 162 11.87 -5.08 1.20
N TYR A 163 12.07 -6.38 1.43
CA TYR A 163 12.22 -7.37 0.37
C TYR A 163 11.02 -7.35 -0.59
N SER A 164 9.80 -7.39 -0.04
CA SER A 164 8.59 -7.44 -0.86
C SER A 164 8.41 -6.19 -1.71
N ILE A 165 8.68 -5.00 -1.16
CA ILE A 165 8.60 -3.75 -1.91
C ILE A 165 9.68 -3.73 -3.01
N LYS A 166 10.93 -4.09 -2.71
CA LYS A 166 12.00 -4.19 -3.72
C LYS A 166 11.63 -5.13 -4.87
N GLU A 167 11.05 -6.29 -4.55
CA GLU A 167 10.61 -7.25 -5.56
C GLU A 167 9.44 -6.73 -6.41
N VAL A 168 8.50 -5.97 -5.85
CA VAL A 168 7.44 -5.32 -6.63
C VAL A 168 8.02 -4.27 -7.59
N TYR A 169 9.00 -3.46 -7.17
CA TYR A 169 9.69 -2.51 -8.05
C TYR A 169 10.41 -3.23 -9.18
N LYS A 170 11.18 -4.27 -8.84
CA LYS A 170 11.95 -5.06 -9.81
C LYS A 170 11.04 -5.77 -10.82
N LYS A 171 10.09 -6.56 -10.35
CA LYS A 171 9.24 -7.42 -11.20
C LYS A 171 8.12 -6.66 -11.89
N GLY A 172 7.54 -5.65 -11.23
CA GLY A 172 6.38 -4.91 -11.73
C GLY A 172 6.73 -3.61 -12.45
N PHE A 173 7.80 -2.94 -12.01
CA PHE A 173 8.21 -1.66 -12.56
C PHE A 173 9.47 -1.73 -13.43
N GLY A 174 10.27 -2.79 -13.31
CA GLY A 174 11.57 -2.89 -13.96
C GLY A 174 12.62 -1.98 -13.32
N GLU A 175 12.38 -1.56 -12.07
CA GLU A 175 13.18 -0.58 -11.34
C GLU A 175 13.98 -1.28 -10.24
N THR A 176 15.23 -0.88 -10.02
CA THR A 176 16.02 -1.38 -8.88
C THR A 176 15.85 -0.43 -7.70
N LEU A 177 15.24 -0.93 -6.62
CA LEU A 177 15.03 -0.14 -5.42
C LEU A 177 16.04 -0.51 -4.33
N LYS A 178 16.79 0.48 -3.84
CA LYS A 178 17.47 0.39 -2.54
C LYS A 178 16.51 0.92 -1.48
N PHE A 179 16.14 0.07 -0.54
CA PHE A 179 15.18 0.41 0.52
C PHE A 179 15.59 -0.21 1.86
N GLN A 180 15.70 0.63 2.88
CA GLN A 180 16.00 0.25 4.26
C GLN A 180 15.25 1.19 5.20
N ILE A 181 14.48 0.60 6.12
CA ILE A 181 13.68 1.29 7.11
C ILE A 181 14.52 1.40 8.39
N SER A 182 14.90 2.63 8.76
CA SER A 182 15.63 2.85 10.01
C SER A 182 14.69 2.76 11.21
N PHE A 183 15.04 1.94 12.20
CA PHE A 183 14.40 1.89 13.52
C PHE A 183 15.30 2.44 14.63
N GLU A 184 16.61 2.23 14.52
CA GLU A 184 17.60 2.72 15.48
C GLU A 184 18.14 4.11 15.10
N GLU A 185 18.70 4.84 16.07
CA GLU A 185 19.18 6.23 15.87
C GLU A 185 20.29 6.33 14.82
N ASP A 186 21.16 5.32 14.77
CA ASP A 186 22.34 5.24 13.89
C ASP A 186 22.10 4.44 12.61
N GLU A 187 20.93 3.82 12.45
CA GLU A 187 20.59 3.14 11.21
C GLU A 187 20.40 4.14 10.07
N LYS A 188 21.04 3.85 8.93
CA LYS A 188 20.87 4.64 7.71
C LYS A 188 19.55 4.26 7.05
N ALA A 189 18.61 5.20 7.03
CA ALA A 189 17.42 5.10 6.17
C ALA A 189 17.81 5.23 4.69
N ILE A 190 17.26 4.38 3.83
CA ILE A 190 17.53 4.40 2.39
C ILE A 190 16.20 4.25 1.64
N PHE A 191 15.97 5.11 0.65
CA PHE A 191 14.94 4.95 -0.37
C PHE A 191 15.43 5.61 -1.65
N GLU A 192 15.99 4.80 -2.56
CA GLU A 192 16.63 5.25 -3.80
C GLU A 192 16.23 4.31 -4.93
N ILE A 193 15.72 4.88 -6.03
CA ILE A 193 15.34 4.15 -7.24
C ILE A 193 16.47 4.38 -8.26
N GLU A 194 17.04 3.29 -8.77
CA GLU A 194 18.10 3.27 -9.80
C GLU A 194 17.54 2.95 -11.18
#